data_AF-A0A0K2SVI9-F1
#
_entry.id   AF-A0A0K2SVI9-F1
#
_cell.length_a   1.000
_cell.length_b   1.000
_cell.length_c   1.000
_cell.angle_alpha   90.00
_cell.angle_beta   90.00
_cell.angle_gamma   90.00
#
_symmetry.space_group_name_H-M   'P 1'
#
loop_
_entity.id
_entity.type
_entity.pdbx_description
1 polymer ?
#
loop_
_entity_poly.entity_id
_entity_poly.type
_entity_poly.pdbx_seq_one_letter_code
_entity_poly.pdbx_strand_id
1 'polypeptide(L)'
;MVLGVVASHSKKMSPFFFEGGKKIGQETYYKMLRFTILPCLKTTSPEDSYVWTQDGAPSHTSAKCQQFIINSCNAFRHRVEAVIAAEGGHIE
;
A
#
# COMPACT_ATOMS: atom_id res chain seq x y z
N MET A 1 -14.71 9.84 -8.90
CA MET A 1 -14.59 8.73 -7.90
C MET A 1 -13.52 9.14 -6.90
N VAL A 2 -13.62 8.74 -5.64
CA VAL A 2 -12.63 9.06 -4.61
C VAL A 2 -12.10 7.78 -3.97
N LEU A 3 -10.80 7.76 -3.65
CA LEU A 3 -10.19 6.75 -2.78
C LEU A 3 -9.94 7.36 -1.41
N GLY A 4 -10.48 6.71 -0.38
CA GLY A 4 -10.14 6.96 1.02
C GLY A 4 -9.35 5.76 1.57
N VAL A 5 -8.32 6.05 2.36
CA VAL A 5 -7.52 5.03 3.05
C VAL A 5 -7.40 5.40 4.51
N VAL A 6 -7.70 4.42 5.37
CA VAL A 6 -7.68 4.58 6.82
C VAL A 6 -6.80 3.47 7.40
N ALA A 7 -5.91 3.83 8.31
CA ALA A 7 -5.13 2.90 9.09
C ALA A 7 -5.70 2.80 10.52
N SER A 8 -5.48 1.66 11.18
CA SER A 8 -6.02 1.35 12.52
C SER A 8 -5.57 2.35 13.59
N HIS A 9 -4.37 2.92 13.46
CA HIS A 9 -3.83 3.96 14.34
C HIS A 9 -4.43 5.35 14.08
N SER A 10 -5.62 5.43 13.46
CA SER A 10 -6.37 6.66 13.17
C SER A 10 -5.71 7.68 12.26
N LYS A 11 -4.42 7.54 11.90
CA LYS A 11 -3.80 8.35 10.84
C LYS A 11 -4.55 8.10 9.53
N LYS A 12 -4.99 9.19 8.91
CA LYS A 12 -5.75 9.20 7.65
C LYS A 12 -4.82 9.65 6.54
N MET A 13 -4.93 9.00 5.39
CA MET A 13 -4.29 9.48 4.17
C MET A 13 -5.23 10.49 3.50
N SER A 14 -4.68 11.56 2.92
CA SER A 14 -5.48 12.52 2.16
C SER A 14 -6.25 11.80 1.04
N PRO A 15 -7.55 12.08 0.85
CA PRO A 15 -8.34 11.45 -0.19
C PRO A 15 -7.72 11.66 -1.58
N PHE A 16 -7.66 10.60 -2.38
CA PHE A 16 -7.21 10.69 -3.77
C PHE A 16 -8.41 10.80 -4.70
N PHE A 17 -8.46 11.87 -5.49
CA PHE A 17 -9.56 12.13 -6.42
C PHE A 17 -9.19 11.64 -7.82
N PHE A 18 -9.99 10.71 -8.34
CA PHE A 18 -9.88 10.33 -9.74
C PHE A 18 -10.64 11.32 -10.61
N GLU A 19 -10.12 11.53 -11.82
CA GLU A 19 -10.76 12.34 -12.85
C GLU A 19 -12.20 11.86 -13.12
N GLY A 20 -13.11 12.82 -13.27
CA GLY A 20 -14.53 12.56 -13.49
C GLY A 20 -14.79 11.84 -14.82
N GLY A 21 -15.84 11.02 -14.87
CA GLY A 21 -16.29 10.35 -16.09
C GLY A 21 -15.41 9.20 -16.59
N LYS A 22 -14.25 8.94 -15.98
CA LYS A 22 -13.34 7.86 -16.39
C LYS A 22 -13.54 6.60 -15.54
N LYS A 23 -13.65 5.44 -16.21
CA LYS A 23 -13.56 4.14 -15.53
C LYS A 23 -12.13 3.93 -15.04
N ILE A 24 -11.99 3.47 -13.80
CA ILE A 24 -10.68 3.07 -13.28
C ILE A 24 -10.38 1.67 -13.79
N GLY A 25 -9.45 1.59 -14.73
CA GLY A 25 -8.86 0.33 -15.15
C GLY A 25 -7.64 -0.05 -14.31
N GLN A 26 -7.07 -1.21 -14.62
CA GLN A 26 -5.85 -1.72 -14.03
C GLN A 26 -4.71 -0.68 -14.02
N GLU A 27 -4.47 0.03 -15.12
CA GLU A 27 -3.33 0.96 -15.21
C GLU A 27 -3.48 2.18 -14.30
N THR A 28 -4.68 2.76 -14.25
CA THR A 28 -4.97 3.88 -13.34
C THR A 28 -4.81 3.44 -11.89
N TYR A 29 -5.31 2.25 -11.57
CA TYR A 29 -5.22 1.67 -10.24
C TYR A 29 -3.77 1.37 -9.83
N TYR A 30 -2.98 0.76 -10.73
CA TYR A 30 -1.54 0.52 -10.53
C TYR A 30 -0.75 1.81 -10.29
N LYS A 31 -0.98 2.85 -11.10
CA LYS A 31 -0.30 4.15 -10.94
C LYS A 31 -0.62 4.78 -9.60
N MET A 32 -1.88 4.72 -9.17
CA MET A 32 -2.31 5.20 -7.86
C MET A 32 -1.60 4.43 -6.73
N LEU A 33 -1.55 3.10 -6.80
CA LEU A 33 -0.81 2.29 -5.82
C LEU A 33 0.67 2.69 -5.74
N ARG A 34 1.34 2.82 -6.89
CA ARG A 34 2.78 3.08 -7.00
C ARG A 34 3.17 4.49 -6.58
N PHE A 35 2.43 5.49 -7.03
CA PHE A 35 2.84 6.89 -6.92
C PHE A 35 2.11 7.66 -5.82
N THR A 36 1.04 7.11 -5.24
CA THR A 36 0.28 7.76 -4.18
C THR A 36 0.31 6.94 -2.90
N ILE A 37 -0.13 5.68 -2.95
CA ILE A 37 -0.31 4.89 -1.72
C ILE A 37 1.02 4.48 -1.11
N LEU A 38 1.88 3.83 -1.88
CA LEU A 38 3.14 3.33 -1.35
C LEU A 38 4.03 4.45 -0.76
N PRO A 39 4.22 5.62 -1.43
CA PRO A 39 4.94 6.73 -0.83
C PRO A 39 4.29 7.25 0.46
N CYS A 40 2.97 7.42 0.46
CA CYS A 40 2.27 7.96 1.62
C CYS A 40 2.31 6.99 2.82
N LEU A 41 2.23 5.68 2.59
CA LEU A 41 2.45 4.67 3.64
C LEU A 41 3.87 4.77 4.23
N LYS A 42 4.90 4.83 3.37
CA LYS A 42 6.30 4.96 3.80
C LYS A 42 6.57 6.25 4.60
N THR A 43 5.88 7.34 4.30
CA THR A 43 6.03 8.60 5.05
C THR A 43 5.23 8.58 6.35
N THR A 44 4.03 8.00 6.35
CA THR A 44 3.12 8.04 7.50
C THR A 44 3.53 7.03 8.58
N SER A 45 4.09 5.91 8.15
CA SER A 45 4.37 4.71 8.93
C SER A 45 5.60 3.98 8.36
N PRO A 46 6.80 4.57 8.49
CA PRO A 46 8.03 4.03 7.89
C PRO A 46 8.43 2.66 8.46
N GLU A 47 8.17 2.45 9.75
CA GLU A 47 8.55 1.25 10.50
C GLU A 47 7.39 0.27 10.72
N ASP A 48 6.15 0.66 10.41
CA ASP A 48 5.00 -0.19 10.71
C ASP A 48 4.80 -1.27 9.65
N SER A 49 4.54 -2.49 10.09
CA SER A 49 3.95 -3.52 9.25
C SER A 49 2.49 -3.23 8.97
N TYR A 50 2.11 -3.18 7.69
CA TYR A 50 0.73 -2.91 7.29
C TYR A 50 0.15 -4.02 6.42
N VAL A 51 -1.14 -4.29 6.63
CA VAL A 51 -1.95 -5.18 5.79
C VAL A 51 -2.83 -4.33 4.89
N TRP A 52 -2.68 -4.51 3.57
CA TRP A 52 -3.49 -3.81 2.58
C TRP A 52 -4.75 -4.62 2.26
N THR A 53 -5.93 -4.09 2.59
CA THR A 53 -7.23 -4.77 2.42
C THR A 53 -8.10 -4.03 1.41
N GLN A 54 -8.73 -4.78 0.50
CA GLN A 54 -9.55 -4.25 -0.60
C GLN A 54 -10.65 -5.21 -1.01
N ASP A 55 -11.63 -4.71 -1.77
CA ASP A 55 -12.66 -5.53 -2.40
C ASP A 55 -12.14 -6.27 -3.66
N GLY A 56 -13.01 -7.11 -4.24
CA GLY A 56 -12.72 -7.92 -5.41
C GLY A 56 -12.88 -7.22 -6.77
N ALA A 57 -12.83 -5.88 -6.85
CA ALA A 57 -12.99 -5.20 -8.13
C ALA A 57 -11.96 -5.69 -9.19
N PRO A 58 -12.30 -5.73 -10.49
CA PRO A 58 -11.41 -6.29 -11.52
C PRO A 58 -10.01 -5.66 -11.58
N SER A 59 -9.89 -4.36 -11.30
CA SER A 59 -8.60 -3.68 -11.21
C SER A 59 -7.76 -4.17 -10.04
N HIS A 60 -8.39 -4.54 -8.92
CA HIS A 60 -7.72 -4.99 -7.70
C HIS A 60 -7.22 -6.43 -7.82
N THR A 61 -7.97 -7.29 -8.52
CA THR A 61 -7.61 -8.70 -8.74
C THR A 61 -6.69 -8.92 -9.93
N SER A 62 -6.40 -7.87 -10.71
CA SER A 62 -5.46 -7.95 -11.82
C SER A 62 -4.06 -8.41 -11.37
N ALA A 63 -3.45 -9.31 -12.17
CA ALA A 63 -2.12 -9.85 -11.88
C ALA A 63 -1.06 -8.75 -11.67
N LYS A 64 -1.13 -7.67 -12.44
CA LYS A 64 -0.21 -6.53 -12.32
C LYS A 64 -0.31 -5.87 -10.95
N CYS A 65 -1.52 -5.60 -10.45
CA CYS A 65 -1.70 -4.91 -9.19
C CYS A 65 -1.41 -5.83 -8.00
N GLN A 66 -1.84 -7.09 -8.08
CA GLN A 66 -1.51 -8.12 -7.09
C GLN A 66 0.01 -8.31 -6.97
N GLN A 67 0.72 -8.47 -8.08
CA GLN A 67 2.18 -8.63 -8.06
C GLN A 67 2.88 -7.39 -7.47
N PHE A 68 2.38 -6.19 -7.79
CA PHE A 68 2.93 -4.96 -7.21
C PHE A 68 2.77 -4.91 -5.68
N ILE A 69 1.58 -5.26 -5.18
CA ILE A 69 1.31 -5.31 -3.73
C ILE A 69 2.21 -6.36 -3.07
N ILE A 70 2.24 -7.58 -3.60
CA ILE A 70 3.07 -8.69 -3.09
C ILE A 70 4.55 -8.28 -3.01
N ASN A 71 5.10 -7.72 -4.10
CA ASN A 71 6.49 -7.29 -4.14
C ASN A 71 6.77 -6.17 -3.13
N SER A 72 5.84 -5.23 -2.97
CA SER A 72 5.98 -4.13 -2.02
C SER A 72 5.96 -4.62 -0.57
N CYS A 73 5.08 -5.58 -0.25
CA CYS A 73 5.01 -6.20 1.07
C CYS A 73 6.25 -7.04 1.36
N ASN A 74 6.76 -7.81 0.39
CA ASN A 74 7.98 -8.61 0.57
C ASN A 74 9.21 -7.73 0.79
N ALA A 75 9.34 -6.62 0.05
CA ALA A 75 10.41 -5.64 0.27
C ALA A 75 10.33 -4.94 1.63
N PHE A 76 9.14 -4.88 2.24
CA PHE A 76 8.99 -4.43 3.62
C PHE A 76 9.39 -5.53 4.62
N ARG A 77 8.91 -6.77 4.44
CA ARG A 77 9.27 -7.92 5.29
C ARG A 77 10.78 -8.07 5.45
N HIS A 78 11.54 -8.01 4.35
CA HIS A 78 13.00 -8.11 4.41
C HIS A 78 13.67 -6.99 5.23
N ARG A 79 13.08 -5.79 5.28
CA ARG A 79 13.59 -4.71 6.13
C ARG A 79 13.32 -5.00 7.60
N VAL A 80 12.12 -5.48 7.94
CA VAL A 80 11.80 -5.91 9.31
C VAL A 80 12.70 -7.05 9.76
N GLU A 81 12.90 -8.06 8.91
CA GLU A 81 13.83 -9.18 9.20
C GLU A 81 15.27 -8.68 9.43
N ALA A 82 15.72 -7.70 8.66
CA ALA A 82 17.04 -7.10 8.83
C ALA A 82 17.16 -6.31 10.15
N VAL A 83 16.12 -5.57 10.55
CA VAL A 83 16.06 -4.86 11.85
C VAL A 83 16.08 -5.87 13.00
N ILE A 84 15.23 -6.90 12.96
CA ILE A 84 15.21 -7.99 13.95
C ILE A 84 16.60 -8.61 14.08
N ALA A 85 17.26 -8.92 12.97
CA ALA A 85 18.60 -9.50 13.00
C ALA A 85 19.65 -8.56 13.61
N ALA A 86 19.55 -7.24 13.35
CA ALA A 86 20.45 -6.23 13.89
C ALA A 86 20.22 -5.98 15.41
N GLU A 87 18.98 -6.09 15.89
CA GLU A 87 18.60 -5.86 17.29
C GLU A 87 18.66 -7.14 18.15
N GLY A 88 19.32 -8.19 17.67
CA GLY A 88 19.52 -9.42 18.46
C GLY A 88 18.28 -10.33 18.52
N GLY A 89 17.45 -10.31 17.48
CA GLY A 89 16.34 -11.24 17.29
C GLY A 89 14.99 -10.77 17.81
N HIS A 90 14.84 -9.49 18.18
CA HIS A 90 13.58 -8.93 18.68
C HIS A 90 13.38 -7.48 18.22
N ILE A 91 12.16 -6.99 18.37
CA ILE A 91 11.74 -5.58 18.21
C ILE A 91 10.81 -5.32 19.40
N GLU A 92 11.02 -4.24 20.16
CA GLU A 92 10.20 -3.86 21.33
C GLU A 92 8.88 -3.17 20.97
#